data_AF-A0AAW7M259-F1
#
_entry.id   AF-A0AAW7M259-F1
#
_cell.length_a   1.000
_cell.length_b   1.000
_cell.length_c   1.000
_cell.angle_alpha   90.00
_cell.angle_beta   90.00
_cell.angle_gamma   90.00
#
_symmetry.space_group_name_H-M   'P 1'
#
loop_
_entity.id
_entity.type
_entity.pdbx_description
1 polymer ?
#
loop_
_entity_poly.entity_id
_entity_poly.type
_entity_poly.pdbx_seq_one_letter_code
_entity_poly.pdbx_strand_id
1 'polypeptide(L)' 'MQQYIEWGALANVVLVGLLVGAGLPALFALGVRALAGTGAKDEAGQVRTGRKVLAAVAFGIVIATIVAAVAYIAAGGH' A
#
# COMPACT_ATOMS: atom_id res chain seq x y z
N MET A 1 -20.22 31.86 6.92
CA MET A 1 -20.25 30.39 7.03
C MET A 1 -18.96 29.71 6.52
N GLN A 2 -17.79 30.36 6.62
CA GLN A 2 -16.49 29.78 6.21
C GLN A 2 -15.55 29.54 7.42
N GLN A 3 -16.00 29.83 8.65
CA GLN A 3 -15.17 29.83 9.87
C GLN A 3 -15.17 28.50 10.64
N TYR A 4 -15.92 27.49 10.20
CA TYR A 4 -16.05 26.20 10.92
C TYR A 4 -15.16 25.08 10.36
N ILE A 5 -14.64 25.24 9.13
CA ILE A 5 -13.81 24.23 8.48
C ILE A 5 -12.37 24.75 8.47
N GLU A 6 -11.55 24.13 9.31
CA GLU A 6 -10.11 24.33 9.30
C GLU A 6 -9.51 23.58 8.10
N TRP A 7 -9.46 24.26 6.95
CA TRP A 7 -9.03 23.68 5.67
C TRP A 7 -7.64 23.03 5.72
N GLY A 8 -6.73 23.53 6.55
CA GLY A 8 -5.42 22.92 6.78
C GLY A 8 -5.52 21.57 7.48
N ALA A 9 -6.35 21.45 8.52
CA ALA A 9 -6.60 20.18 9.19
C ALA A 9 -7.31 19.18 8.27
N LEU A 10 -8.29 19.66 7.48
CA LEU A 10 -8.99 18.82 6.50
C LEU A 10 -8.01 18.25 5.46
N ALA A 11 -7.14 19.09 4.89
CA ALA A 11 -6.14 18.65 3.93
C ALA A 11 -5.18 17.61 4.53
N ASN A 12 -4.72 17.82 5.77
CA ASN A 12 -3.86 16.86 6.46
C ASN A 12 -4.54 15.51 6.68
N VAL A 13 -5.79 15.49 7.14
CA VAL A 13 -6.54 14.25 7.36
C VAL A 13 -6.74 13.51 6.02
N VAL A 14 -7.10 14.22 4.96
CA VAL A 14 -7.24 13.62 3.61
C VAL A 14 -5.92 13.05 3.12
N LEU A 15 -4.81 13.78 3.27
CA LEU A 15 -3.49 13.31 2.85
C LEU A 15 -3.05 12.07 3.63
N VAL A 16 -3.18 12.10 4.96
CA VAL A 16 -2.83 10.94 5.81
C VAL A 16 -3.74 9.77 5.50
N GLY A 17 -5.05 9.98 5.36
CA GLY A 17 -6.01 8.93 5.00
C GLY A 17 -5.75 8.35 3.61
N LEU A 18 -5.33 9.16 2.65
CA LEU A 18 -4.97 8.69 1.31
C LEU A 18 -3.66 7.88 1.34
N LEU A 19 -2.63 8.38 2.02
CA LEU A 19 -1.34 7.72 2.09
C LEU A 19 -1.39 6.43 2.91
N VAL A 20 -1.95 6.48 4.10
CA VAL A 20 -1.99 5.34 5.04
C VAL A 20 -3.16 4.41 4.71
N GLY A 21 -4.33 4.97 4.40
CA GLY A 21 -5.53 4.19 4.10
C GLY A 21 -5.52 3.61 2.69
N ALA A 22 -5.29 4.43 1.65
CA ALA A 22 -5.32 3.97 0.26
C ALA A 22 -3.95 3.57 -0.30
N GLY A 23 -2.84 4.06 0.26
CA GLY A 23 -1.50 3.71 -0.19
C GLY A 23 -1.16 2.23 0.02
N LEU A 24 -1.57 1.64 1.14
CA LEU A 24 -1.35 0.21 1.41
C LEU A 24 -2.12 -0.70 0.43
N PRO A 25 -3.44 -0.49 0.19
CA PRO A 25 -4.17 -1.14 -0.91
C PRO A 25 -3.53 -0.94 -2.28
N ALA A 26 -3.03 0.26 -2.57
CA ALA A 26 -2.37 0.54 -3.86
C ALA A 26 -1.07 -0.27 -4.03
N LEU A 27 -0.25 -0.39 -2.99
CA LEU A 27 0.94 -1.24 -3.01
C LEU A 27 0.60 -2.72 -3.23
N PHE A 28 -0.44 -3.22 -2.55
CA PHE A 28 -0.93 -4.58 -2.78
C PHE A 28 -1.38 -4.79 -4.24
N ALA A 29 -2.17 -3.85 -4.77
CA ALA A 29 -2.62 -3.89 -6.16
C ALA A 29 -1.45 -3.86 -7.16
N LEU A 30 -0.39 -3.09 -6.87
CA LEU A 30 0.84 -3.08 -7.68
C LEU A 30 1.54 -4.44 -7.69
N GLY A 31 1.61 -5.12 -6.54
CA GLY A 31 2.15 -6.48 -6.45
C GLY A 31 1.35 -7.49 -7.28
N VAL A 32 0.01 -7.45 -7.18
CA VAL A 32 -0.88 -8.29 -7.99
C VAL A 32 -0.72 -7.96 -9.48
N ARG A 33 -0.65 -6.67 -9.85
CA ARG A 33 -0.46 -6.22 -11.22
C ARG A 33 0.86 -6.70 -11.80
N ALA A 34 1.94 -6.74 -11.01
CA ALA A 34 3.24 -7.24 -11.45
C ALA A 34 3.21 -8.73 -11.82
N LEU A 35 2.42 -9.55 -11.10
CA LEU A 35 2.34 -11.01 -11.31
C LEU A 35 1.24 -11.45 -12.27
N ALA A 36 0.11 -10.76 -12.28
CA ALA A 36 -1.11 -11.17 -12.98
C ALA A 36 -1.64 -10.12 -13.96
N GLY A 37 -0.94 -9.00 -14.12
CA GLY A 37 -1.29 -7.97 -15.09
C GLY A 37 -1.22 -8.45 -16.54
N THR A 38 -1.87 -7.72 -17.43
CA THR A 38 -1.76 -7.92 -18.88
C THR A 38 -0.28 -7.82 -19.29
N GLY A 39 0.23 -8.87 -19.95
CA GLY A 39 1.65 -8.98 -20.30
C GLY A 39 2.58 -9.35 -19.14
N ALA A 40 2.06 -9.81 -18.00
CA ALA A 40 2.84 -10.34 -16.85
C ALA A 40 3.75 -11.50 -17.22
N LYS A 41 3.26 -12.35 -18.13
CA LYS A 41 3.90 -13.56 -18.59
C LYS A 41 4.58 -13.32 -19.94
N ASP A 42 5.73 -13.94 -20.14
CA ASP A 42 6.39 -14.03 -21.44
C ASP A 42 5.70 -15.05 -22.37
N GLU A 43 6.28 -15.25 -23.56
CA GLU A 43 5.79 -16.20 -24.58
C GLU A 43 5.77 -17.64 -24.07
N ALA A 44 6.60 -17.98 -23.08
CA ALA A 44 6.63 -19.29 -22.41
C ALA A 44 5.68 -19.37 -21.19
N GLY A 45 4.85 -18.34 -20.98
CA GLY A 45 3.90 -18.28 -19.88
C GLY A 45 4.52 -17.96 -18.51
N GLN A 46 5.80 -17.56 -18.46
CA GLN A 46 6.55 -17.34 -17.22
C GLN A 46 6.57 -15.87 -16.82
N VAL A 47 6.46 -15.62 -15.51
CA VAL A 47 6.64 -14.26 -14.97
C VAL A 47 8.13 -13.96 -14.83
N ARG A 48 8.58 -12.87 -15.45
CA ARG A 48 9.99 -12.42 -15.39
C ARG A 48 10.45 -12.17 -13.95
N THR A 49 11.69 -12.53 -13.65
CA THR A 49 12.28 -12.42 -12.29
C THR A 49 12.16 -11.02 -11.71
N GLY A 50 12.41 -9.97 -12.50
CA GLY A 50 12.26 -8.59 -12.02
C GLY A 50 10.85 -8.24 -11.52
N ARG A 51 9.80 -8.79 -12.16
CA ARG A 51 8.41 -8.59 -11.72
C ARG A 51 8.07 -9.41 -10.48
N LYS A 52 8.65 -10.60 -10.33
CA LYS A 52 8.57 -11.39 -9.10
C LYS A 52 9.19 -10.63 -7.92
N VAL A 53 10.37 -10.04 -8.11
CA VAL A 53 11.04 -9.22 -7.10
C VAL A 53 10.18 -8.00 -6.74
N LEU A 54 9.66 -7.28 -7.73
CA LEU A 54 8.77 -6.14 -7.49
C LEU A 54 7.54 -6.54 -6.65
N ALA A 55 6.90 -7.66 -6.99
CA ALA A 55 5.75 -8.15 -6.24
C ALA A 55 6.13 -8.58 -4.82
N ALA A 56 7.26 -9.28 -4.66
CA ALA A 56 7.75 -9.69 -3.35
C ALA A 56 8.04 -8.49 -2.44
N VAL A 57 8.65 -7.44 -2.98
CA VAL A 57 8.89 -6.19 -2.23
C VAL A 57 7.57 -5.52 -1.86
N ALA A 58 6.63 -5.39 -2.81
CA ALA A 58 5.33 -4.77 -2.55
C ALA A 58 4.55 -5.51 -1.46
N PHE A 59 4.42 -6.83 -1.56
CA PHE A 59 3.75 -7.63 -0.53
C PHE A 59 4.53 -7.66 0.79
N GLY A 60 5.86 -7.69 0.74
CA GLY A 60 6.71 -7.62 1.92
C GLY A 60 6.49 -6.34 2.72
N ILE A 61 6.42 -5.19 2.06
CA ILE A 61 6.09 -3.89 2.69
C ILE A 61 4.68 -3.94 3.31
N VAL A 62 3.70 -4.51 2.60
CA VAL A 62 2.33 -4.62 3.11
C VAL A 62 2.29 -5.46 4.39
N ILE A 63 2.90 -6.64 4.36
CA ILE A 63 2.96 -7.53 5.52
C ILE A 63 3.70 -6.87 6.68
N ALA A 64 4.88 -6.28 6.42
CA ALA A 64 5.65 -5.58 7.45
C ALA A 64 4.86 -4.44 8.10
N THR A 65 4.12 -3.66 7.30
CA THR A 65 3.26 -2.57 7.81
C THR A 65 2.14 -3.12 8.68
N ILE A 66 1.45 -4.18 8.25
CA ILE A 66 0.38 -4.81 9.04
C ILE A 66 0.93 -5.37 10.36
N VAL A 67 2.03 -6.11 10.30
CA VAL A 67 2.65 -6.70 11.50
C VAL A 67 3.11 -5.60 12.46
N ALA A 68 3.76 -4.55 11.95
CA ALA A 68 4.19 -3.42 12.78
C ALA A 68 2.99 -2.71 13.42
N ALA A 69 1.91 -2.46 12.67
CA ALA A 69 0.71 -1.83 13.19
C ALA A 69 0.04 -2.68 14.28
N VAL A 70 -0.12 -3.99 14.04
CA VAL A 70 -0.69 -4.92 15.02
C VAL A 70 0.18 -5.01 16.26
N ALA A 71 1.50 -5.14 16.10
CA ALA A 71 2.45 -5.19 17.22
C ALA A 71 2.41 -3.89 18.03
N TYR A 72 2.34 -2.74 17.38
CA TYR A 72 2.23 -1.44 18.03
C TYR A 72 0.95 -1.34 18.89
N ILE A 73 -0.20 -1.74 18.32
CA ILE A 73 -1.48 -1.77 19.04
C ILE A 73 -1.41 -2.76 20.22
N ALA A 74 -0.83 -3.94 20.01
CA ALA A 74 -0.68 -4.95 21.06
C ALA A 74 0.28 -4.52 22.19
N ALA A 75 1.28 -3.69 21.90
CA ALA A 75 2.26 -3.19 22.85
C ALA A 75 1.75 -2.03 23.74
N GLY A 76 0.50 -1.58 23.54
CA GLY A 76 -0.11 -0.49 24.30
C GLY A 76 -0.59 0.65 23.41
N GLY A 77 0.05 0.89 22.27
CA GLY A 77 -0.45 1.86 21.29
C GLY A 77 -0.49 3.32 21.77
N HIS A 78 0.40 3.70 22.69
CA HIS A 78 0.54 5.07 23.20
C HIS A 78 1.94 5.62 22.88
#